data_AF-A0A1M6V9P9-F1
#
_entry.id   AF-A0A1M6V9P9-F1
#
_cell.length_a   1.000
_cell.length_b   1.000
_cell.length_c   1.000
_cell.angle_alpha   90.00
_cell.angle_beta   90.00
_cell.angle_gamma   90.00
#
_symmetry.space_group_name_H-M   'P 1'
#
loop_
_entity.id
_entity.type
_entity.pdbx_description
1 polymer ?
#
loop_
_entity_poly.entity_id
_entity_poly.type
_entity_poly.pdbx_seq_one_letter_code
_entity_poly.pdbx_strand_id
1 'polypeptide(L)'
;MSFRDELNSVSRTPEEVQKIAQNEEYACGLQSAILDYKEIKEEMLELANSGAYTVLPNGKHQIHMYYKFSSIQADFQLKRTETRVNKTILNRKGSYAYRMYYVKNNHYHYDAYMEKLKELSKNDDIDVRTVGLYDYHNNLQVFDINSGFVGFALLENHFSVCIECKTEY
;
A
#
# COMPACT_ATOMS: atom_id res chain seq x y z
N MET A 1 48.80 11.50 -8.48
CA MET A 1 47.62 10.69 -8.83
C MET A 1 46.94 11.40 -10.00
N SER A 2 46.55 10.68 -11.06
CA SER A 2 45.86 11.29 -12.19
C SER A 2 44.34 11.19 -12.01
N PHE A 3 43.57 12.09 -12.63
CA PHE A 3 42.11 12.00 -12.64
C PHE A 3 41.60 10.67 -13.22
N ARG A 4 42.36 10.05 -14.13
CA ARG A 4 42.05 8.70 -14.65
C ARG A 4 42.19 7.62 -13.59
N ASP A 5 43.16 7.75 -12.70
CA ASP A 5 43.33 6.83 -11.57
C ASP A 5 42.20 7.01 -10.54
N GLU A 6 41.75 8.24 -10.32
CA GLU A 6 40.57 8.56 -9.49
C GLU A 6 39.28 7.97 -10.07
N LEU A 7 39.06 8.10 -11.38
CA LEU A 7 37.90 7.49 -12.05
C LEU A 7 37.92 5.96 -11.92
N ASN A 8 39.08 5.33 -12.14
CA ASN A 8 39.20 3.88 -12.02
C ASN A 8 38.99 3.38 -10.59
N SER A 9 39.39 4.16 -9.57
CA SER A 9 39.23 3.76 -8.16
C SER A 9 37.78 3.82 -7.67
N VAL A 10 36.92 4.62 -8.32
CA VAL A 10 35.50 4.74 -7.99
C VAL A 10 34.57 4.04 -9.00
N SER A 11 35.11 3.59 -10.13
CA SER A 11 34.34 2.89 -11.16
C SER A 11 33.82 1.57 -10.64
N ARG A 12 32.51 1.36 -10.80
CA ARG A 12 31.80 0.11 -10.48
C ARG A 12 31.17 -0.43 -11.74
N THR A 13 30.96 -1.74 -11.80
CA THR A 13 30.19 -2.31 -12.91
C THR A 13 28.70 -1.92 -12.77
N PRO A 14 27.94 -1.89 -13.88
CA PRO A 14 26.49 -1.66 -13.81
C PRO A 14 25.77 -2.64 -12.86
N GLU A 15 26.21 -3.90 -12.81
CA GLU A 15 25.64 -4.93 -11.93
C GLU A 15 25.91 -4.62 -10.45
N GLU A 16 27.10 -4.13 -10.11
CA GLU A 16 27.44 -3.72 -8.74
C GLU A 16 26.59 -2.53 -8.30
N VAL A 17 26.43 -1.52 -9.17
CA VAL A 17 25.56 -0.37 -8.89
C VAL A 17 24.12 -0.81 -8.68
N GLN A 18 23.61 -1.70 -9.54
CA GLN A 18 22.25 -2.22 -9.41
C GLN A 18 22.06 -2.98 -8.09
N LYS A 19 22.99 -3.85 -7.71
CA LYS A 19 22.91 -4.63 -6.47
C LYS A 19 22.96 -3.74 -5.23
N ILE A 20 23.79 -2.69 -5.25
CA ILE A 20 23.85 -1.71 -4.16
C ILE A 20 22.50 -1.01 -4.01
N ALA A 21 21.94 -0.50 -5.11
CA ALA A 21 20.63 0.15 -5.09
C ALA A 21 19.53 -0.78 -4.57
N GLN A 22 19.52 -2.05 -5.00
CA GLN A 22 18.56 -3.06 -4.50
C GLN A 22 18.67 -3.29 -2.99
N ASN A 23 19.89 -3.37 -2.46
CA ASN A 23 20.12 -3.54 -1.03
C ASN A 23 19.72 -2.29 -0.23
N GLU A 24 19.96 -1.11 -0.78
CA GLU A 24 19.54 0.16 -0.18
C GLU A 24 18.02 0.24 -0.10
N GLU A 25 17.31 -0.05 -1.20
CA GLU A 25 15.83 -0.09 -1.23
C GLU A 25 15.26 -1.10 -0.24
N TYR A 26 15.86 -2.29 -0.15
CA TYR A 26 15.47 -3.32 0.81
C TYR A 26 15.65 -2.83 2.26
N ALA A 27 16.80 -2.23 2.58
CA ALA A 27 17.06 -1.70 3.92
C ALA A 27 16.13 -0.53 4.28
N CYS A 28 15.82 0.34 3.31
CA CYS A 28 14.81 1.39 3.46
C CYS A 28 13.44 0.78 3.77
N GLY A 29 13.01 -0.24 3.04
CA GLY A 29 11.73 -0.93 3.28
C GLY A 29 11.60 -1.47 4.72
N LEU A 30 12.67 -2.09 5.24
CA LEU A 30 12.71 -2.55 6.63
C LEU A 30 12.55 -1.41 7.65
N GLN A 31 13.26 -0.30 7.46
CA GLN A 31 13.19 0.85 8.36
C GLN A 31 11.82 1.51 8.32
N SER A 32 11.27 1.71 7.13
CA SER A 32 9.95 2.29 6.94
C SER A 32 8.86 1.46 7.62
N ALA A 33 8.94 0.12 7.55
CA ALA A 33 7.99 -0.76 8.23
C ALA A 33 8.04 -0.64 9.75
N ILE A 34 9.23 -0.46 10.34
CA ILE A 34 9.39 -0.26 11.79
C ILE A 34 8.75 1.06 12.23
N LEU A 35 8.95 2.13 11.47
CA LEU A 35 8.38 3.45 11.74
C LEU A 35 6.85 3.42 11.59
N ASP A 36 6.34 2.95 10.46
CA ASP A 36 4.91 2.86 10.19
C ASP A 36 4.19 1.97 11.21
N TYR A 37 4.79 0.85 11.62
CA TYR A 37 4.23 -0.02 12.66
C TYR A 37 4.06 0.70 14.00
N LYS A 38 5.01 1.55 14.38
CA LYS A 38 4.90 2.34 15.61
C LYS A 38 3.72 3.31 15.53
N GLU A 39 3.57 4.01 14.42
CA GLU A 39 2.47 4.96 14.19
C GLU A 39 1.10 4.23 14.14
N ILE A 40 1.04 3.08 13.48
CA ILE A 40 -0.15 2.20 13.48
C ILE A 40 -0.58 1.85 14.90
N LYS A 41 0.35 1.49 15.78
CA LYS A 41 0.02 1.17 17.19
C LYS A 41 -0.47 2.39 17.95
N GLU A 42 0.18 3.54 17.77
CA GLU A 42 -0.22 4.80 18.40
C GLU A 42 -1.65 5.18 17.99
N GLU A 43 -1.97 5.12 16.69
CA GLU A 43 -3.32 5.40 16.17
C GLU A 43 -4.36 4.41 16.69
N MET A 44 -4.05 3.10 16.75
CA MET A 44 -4.95 2.12 17.34
C MET A 44 -5.22 2.36 18.83
N LEU A 45 -4.20 2.77 19.60
CA LEU A 45 -4.39 3.11 21.01
C LEU A 45 -5.25 4.37 21.18
N GLU A 46 -5.10 5.36 20.31
CA GLU A 46 -5.96 6.55 20.28
C GLU A 46 -7.42 6.21 19.94
N LEU A 47 -7.65 5.32 18.97
CA LEU A 47 -8.99 4.81 18.64
C LEU A 47 -9.60 4.06 19.83
N ALA A 48 -8.83 3.21 20.51
CA ALA A 48 -9.28 2.52 21.72
C ALA A 48 -9.66 3.51 22.83
N ASN A 49 -8.81 4.50 23.09
CA ASN A 49 -8.99 5.49 24.15
C ASN A 49 -10.17 6.45 23.89
N SER A 50 -10.45 6.75 22.62
CA SER A 50 -11.58 7.58 22.21
C SER A 50 -12.91 6.84 22.10
N GLY A 51 -12.91 5.50 22.26
CA GLY A 51 -14.10 4.68 22.09
C GLY A 51 -14.45 4.40 20.62
N ALA A 52 -13.54 4.66 19.68
CA ALA A 52 -13.72 4.43 18.25
C ALA A 52 -13.41 2.97 17.86
N TYR A 53 -14.12 2.03 18.47
CA TYR A 53 -14.09 0.60 18.19
C TYR A 53 -15.50 0.05 18.03
N THR A 54 -15.61 -1.13 17.43
CA THR A 54 -16.88 -1.88 17.36
C THR A 54 -16.88 -3.00 18.37
N VAL A 55 -18.03 -3.27 18.99
CA VAL A 55 -18.21 -4.43 19.89
C VAL A 55 -18.76 -5.59 19.07
N LEU A 56 -18.03 -6.69 19.03
CA LEU A 56 -18.41 -7.91 18.33
C LEU A 56 -19.44 -8.73 19.13
N PRO A 57 -20.19 -9.65 18.49
CA PRO A 57 -21.17 -10.49 19.19
C PRO A 57 -20.59 -11.35 20.33
N ASN A 58 -19.30 -11.64 20.29
CA ASN A 58 -18.58 -12.38 21.34
C ASN A 58 -18.10 -11.48 22.51
N GLY A 59 -18.46 -10.19 22.49
CA GLY A 59 -18.10 -9.21 23.51
C GLY A 59 -16.71 -8.58 23.35
N LYS A 60 -15.91 -9.01 22.35
CA LYS A 60 -14.61 -8.40 22.06
C LYS A 60 -14.76 -7.04 21.41
N HIS A 61 -13.76 -6.19 21.58
CA HIS A 61 -13.62 -4.96 20.82
C HIS A 61 -12.86 -5.23 19.54
N GLN A 62 -13.24 -4.55 18.46
CA GLN A 62 -12.56 -4.61 17.17
C GLN A 62 -12.25 -3.20 16.69
N ILE A 63 -10.97 -2.98 16.37
CA ILE A 63 -10.50 -1.80 15.65
C ILE A 63 -10.22 -2.21 14.22
N HIS A 64 -10.75 -1.43 13.29
CA HIS A 64 -10.55 -1.61 11.85
C HIS A 64 -10.28 -0.25 11.24
N MET A 65 -9.07 -0.05 10.72
CA MET A 65 -8.61 1.24 10.20
C MET A 65 -7.79 1.08 8.91
N TYR A 66 -7.63 2.21 8.23
CA TYR A 66 -6.85 2.32 7.00
C TYR A 66 -5.73 3.33 7.20
N TYR A 67 -4.52 2.85 7.41
CA TYR A 67 -3.34 3.69 7.63
C TYR A 67 -2.85 4.28 6.30
N LYS A 68 -3.25 5.53 6.05
CA LYS A 68 -3.05 6.27 4.79
C LYS A 68 -1.70 6.97 4.67
N PHE A 69 -0.83 6.90 5.68
CA PHE A 69 0.47 7.58 5.66
C PHE A 69 1.64 6.65 5.34
N SER A 70 1.34 5.42 4.91
CA SER A 70 2.37 4.42 4.66
C SER A 70 3.36 4.85 3.57
N SER A 71 4.63 4.56 3.85
CA SER A 71 5.76 4.75 2.94
C SER A 71 5.59 4.05 1.58
N ILE A 72 4.83 2.94 1.55
CA ILE A 72 4.63 2.13 0.34
C ILE A 72 3.86 2.83 -0.78
N GLN A 73 3.21 3.97 -0.54
CA GLN A 73 2.53 4.70 -1.61
C GLN A 73 3.46 5.02 -2.78
N ALA A 74 4.74 5.32 -2.50
CA ALA A 74 5.75 5.59 -3.52
C ALA A 74 6.13 4.35 -4.35
N ASP A 75 5.89 3.15 -3.83
CA ASP A 75 6.19 1.90 -4.52
C ASP A 75 5.17 1.58 -5.61
N PHE A 76 4.04 2.28 -5.65
CA PHE A 76 2.95 2.03 -6.57
C PHE A 76 2.71 3.20 -7.52
N GLN A 77 2.46 2.87 -8.78
CA GLN A 77 1.98 3.81 -9.77
C GLN A 77 0.56 3.49 -10.17
N LEU A 78 -0.33 4.46 -10.02
CA LEU A 78 -1.70 4.37 -10.52
C LEU A 78 -1.68 4.35 -12.05
N LYS A 79 -2.40 3.40 -12.64
CA LYS A 79 -2.64 3.27 -14.07
C LYS A 79 -4.13 3.25 -14.34
N ARG A 80 -4.48 3.75 -15.52
CA ARG A 80 -5.85 3.82 -16.01
C ARG A 80 -5.94 3.10 -17.34
N THR A 81 -6.96 2.25 -17.47
CA THR A 81 -7.31 1.61 -18.74
C THR A 81 -8.80 1.77 -19.02
N GLU A 82 -9.15 1.90 -20.28
CA GLU A 82 -10.55 1.89 -20.73
C GLU A 82 -11.09 0.46 -20.67
N THR A 83 -12.32 0.31 -20.19
CA THR A 83 -13.01 -0.98 -20.14
C THR A 83 -14.49 -0.83 -20.45
N ARG A 84 -15.18 -1.95 -20.62
CA ARG A 84 -16.63 -1.99 -20.85
C ARG A 84 -17.30 -2.88 -19.84
N VAL A 85 -18.33 -2.35 -19.19
CA VAL A 85 -19.12 -3.07 -18.19
C VAL A 85 -20.55 -3.22 -18.66
N ASN A 86 -21.04 -4.47 -18.69
CA ASN A 86 -22.43 -4.75 -19.02
C ASN A 86 -23.31 -4.42 -17.81
N LYS A 87 -24.01 -3.27 -17.86
CA LYS A 87 -24.95 -2.88 -16.80
C LYS A 87 -26.25 -3.66 -16.82
N THR A 88 -26.67 -4.14 -18.00
CA THR A 88 -27.94 -4.84 -18.20
C THR A 88 -27.81 -5.84 -19.34
N ILE A 89 -28.74 -6.81 -19.39
CA ILE A 89 -28.82 -7.83 -20.46
C ILE A 89 -29.10 -7.19 -21.84
N LEU A 90 -29.69 -5.99 -21.85
CA LEU A 90 -30.00 -5.22 -23.07
C LEU A 90 -28.83 -4.36 -23.55
N ASN A 91 -27.83 -4.09 -22.71
CA ASN A 91 -26.65 -3.33 -23.09
C ASN A 91 -25.52 -4.26 -23.58
N ARG A 92 -25.77 -4.96 -24.69
CA ARG A 92 -24.83 -5.95 -25.27
C ARG A 92 -23.45 -5.38 -25.65
N LYS A 93 -23.35 -4.06 -25.86
CA LYS A 93 -22.09 -3.39 -26.20
C LYS A 93 -21.31 -2.92 -24.97
N GLY A 94 -21.88 -3.04 -23.77
CA GLY A 94 -21.30 -2.54 -22.52
C GLY A 94 -21.28 -1.02 -22.42
N SER A 95 -21.41 -0.49 -21.21
CA SER A 95 -21.18 0.92 -20.93
C SER A 95 -19.68 1.15 -20.79
N TYR A 96 -19.21 2.24 -21.37
CA TYR A 96 -17.82 2.68 -21.26
C TYR A 96 -17.49 3.00 -19.79
N ALA A 97 -16.38 2.46 -19.30
CA ALA A 97 -15.91 2.60 -17.93
C ALA A 97 -14.39 2.68 -17.92
N TYR A 98 -13.84 2.98 -16.76
CA TYR A 98 -12.40 2.97 -16.50
C TYR A 98 -12.07 1.92 -15.46
N ARG A 99 -10.97 1.20 -15.68
CA ARG A 99 -10.31 0.40 -14.66
C ARG A 99 -9.08 1.15 -14.18
N MET A 100 -9.08 1.54 -12.92
CA MET A 100 -7.93 2.06 -12.19
C MET A 100 -7.24 0.90 -11.49
N TYR A 101 -5.93 0.77 -11.62
CA TYR A 101 -5.17 -0.29 -10.96
C TYR A 101 -3.76 0.20 -10.66
N TYR A 102 -3.10 -0.41 -9.69
CA TYR A 102 -1.75 -0.05 -9.32
C TYR A 102 -0.75 -1.03 -9.91
N VAL A 103 0.36 -0.49 -10.40
CA VAL A 103 1.55 -1.25 -10.80
C VAL A 103 2.61 -1.02 -9.74
N LYS A 104 3.18 -2.11 -9.21
CA LYS A 104 4.31 -2.04 -8.29
C LYS A 104 5.59 -1.72 -9.07
N ASN A 105 6.27 -0.65 -8.71
CA ASN A 105 7.50 -0.19 -9.35
C ASN A 105 8.75 -0.54 -8.54
N ASN A 106 8.64 -0.58 -7.21
CA ASN A 106 9.75 -0.90 -6.33
C ASN A 106 9.45 -2.18 -5.54
N HIS A 107 9.87 -3.32 -6.10
CA HIS A 107 9.65 -4.62 -5.49
C HIS A 107 10.48 -4.81 -4.22
N TYR A 108 11.73 -4.35 -4.22
CA TYR A 108 12.66 -4.57 -3.11
C TYR A 108 12.23 -3.84 -1.84
N HIS A 109 11.85 -2.56 -1.95
CA HIS A 109 11.33 -1.80 -0.81
C HIS A 109 10.02 -2.40 -0.28
N TYR A 110 9.04 -2.60 -1.17
CA TYR A 110 7.71 -3.10 -0.77
C TYR A 110 7.77 -4.50 -0.14
N ASP A 111 8.52 -5.43 -0.73
CA ASP A 111 8.55 -6.81 -0.26
C ASP A 111 9.20 -6.87 1.14
N ALA A 112 10.32 -6.14 1.34
CA ALA A 112 10.96 -6.00 2.65
C ALA A 112 10.03 -5.34 3.69
N TYR A 113 9.35 -4.28 3.28
CA TYR A 113 8.40 -3.56 4.11
C TYR A 113 7.28 -4.49 4.60
N MET A 114 6.59 -5.17 3.67
CA MET A 114 5.44 -6.00 4.01
C MET A 114 5.84 -7.25 4.79
N GLU A 115 7.02 -7.81 4.55
CA GLU A 115 7.55 -8.91 5.36
C GLU A 115 7.76 -8.45 6.80
N LYS A 116 8.48 -7.33 7.00
CA LYS A 116 8.78 -6.83 8.34
C LYS A 116 7.54 -6.34 9.08
N LEU A 117 6.63 -5.65 8.40
CA LEU A 117 5.38 -5.19 9.00
C LEU A 117 4.54 -6.38 9.49
N LYS A 118 4.39 -7.43 8.67
CA LYS A 118 3.67 -8.66 9.08
C LYS A 118 4.33 -9.36 10.26
N GLU A 119 5.66 -9.42 10.30
CA GLU A 119 6.41 -9.97 11.43
C GLU A 119 6.09 -9.22 12.74
N LEU A 120 6.13 -7.89 12.70
CA LEU A 120 5.85 -7.03 13.86
C LEU A 120 4.38 -7.12 14.29
N SER A 121 3.45 -7.00 13.32
CA SER A 121 2.00 -7.04 13.56
C SER A 121 1.53 -8.37 14.12
N LYS A 122 2.16 -9.48 13.72
CA LYS A 122 1.83 -10.82 14.24
C LYS A 122 2.05 -10.95 15.76
N ASN A 123 3.05 -10.27 16.31
CA ASN A 123 3.33 -10.34 17.76
C ASN A 123 2.25 -9.66 18.60
N ASP A 124 1.46 -8.76 18.01
CA ASP A 124 0.40 -8.01 18.64
C ASP A 124 -1.01 -8.41 18.16
N ASP A 125 -1.13 -9.53 17.43
CA ASP A 125 -2.40 -9.99 16.84
C ASP A 125 -3.11 -8.91 15.99
N ILE A 126 -2.32 -8.17 15.19
CA ILE A 126 -2.82 -7.21 14.21
C ILE A 126 -2.76 -7.85 12.82
N ASP A 127 -3.90 -7.99 12.16
CA ASP A 127 -3.98 -8.35 10.74
C ASP A 127 -3.67 -7.12 9.89
N VAL A 128 -2.75 -7.28 8.94
CA VAL A 128 -2.29 -6.21 8.06
C VAL A 128 -2.25 -6.67 6.61
N ARG A 129 -2.82 -5.85 5.72
CA ARG A 129 -2.70 -6.07 4.27
C ARG A 129 -2.74 -4.77 3.48
N THR A 130 -2.11 -4.78 2.32
CA THR A 130 -2.15 -3.66 1.38
C THR A 130 -3.47 -3.67 0.62
N VAL A 131 -4.14 -2.52 0.57
CA VAL A 131 -5.38 -2.33 -0.18
C VAL A 131 -5.33 -1.03 -0.97
N GLY A 132 -6.14 -0.96 -2.03
CA GLY A 132 -6.45 0.29 -2.69
C GLY A 132 -7.69 0.94 -2.07
N LEU A 133 -7.67 2.26 -1.96
CA LEU A 133 -8.81 3.05 -1.53
C LEU A 133 -9.27 3.96 -2.67
N TYR A 134 -10.58 4.07 -2.84
CA TYR A 134 -11.23 5.12 -3.60
C TYR A 134 -12.10 5.95 -2.66
N ASP A 135 -11.71 7.20 -2.42
CA ASP A 135 -12.35 8.09 -1.45
C ASP A 135 -12.96 9.30 -2.18
N TYR A 136 -14.26 9.24 -2.43
CA TYR A 136 -15.01 10.29 -3.13
C TYR A 136 -16.26 10.68 -2.36
N HIS A 137 -16.39 11.96 -1.98
CA HIS A 137 -17.52 12.50 -1.21
C HIS A 137 -17.90 11.68 0.03
N ASN A 138 -16.90 11.30 0.85
CA ASN A 138 -17.07 10.48 2.05
C ASN A 138 -17.64 9.07 1.79
N ASN A 139 -17.58 8.60 0.54
CA ASN A 139 -17.89 7.21 0.18
C ASN A 139 -16.58 6.45 -0.05
N LEU A 140 -16.03 5.93 1.05
CA LEU A 140 -14.81 5.14 1.02
C LEU A 140 -15.10 3.74 0.46
N GLN A 141 -14.44 3.41 -0.64
CA GLN A 141 -14.48 2.07 -1.23
C GLN A 141 -13.09 1.44 -1.21
N VAL A 142 -13.05 0.22 -0.71
CA VAL A 142 -11.81 -0.56 -0.58
C VAL A 142 -11.78 -1.60 -1.69
N PHE A 143 -10.64 -1.76 -2.33
CA PHE A 143 -10.46 -2.75 -3.39
C PHE A 143 -9.12 -3.45 -3.29
N ASP A 144 -9.06 -4.67 -3.83
CA ASP A 144 -7.82 -5.41 -3.97
C ASP A 144 -6.94 -4.72 -5.03
N ILE A 145 -5.73 -4.34 -4.62
CA ILE A 145 -4.76 -3.62 -5.43
C ILE A 145 -4.38 -4.37 -6.72
N ASN A 146 -4.45 -5.71 -6.71
CA ASN A 146 -4.15 -6.55 -7.87
C ASN A 146 -5.32 -6.59 -8.87
N SER A 147 -6.53 -6.51 -8.36
CA SER A 147 -7.77 -6.56 -9.15
C SER A 147 -8.14 -5.19 -9.73
N GLY A 148 -7.75 -4.10 -9.05
CA GLY A 148 -8.10 -2.74 -9.43
C GLY A 148 -9.57 -2.41 -9.20
N PHE A 149 -9.93 -1.17 -9.51
CA PHE A 149 -11.26 -0.60 -9.30
C PHE A 149 -11.89 -0.20 -10.62
N VAL A 150 -13.15 -0.58 -10.85
CA VAL A 150 -13.88 -0.26 -12.09
C VAL A 150 -15.01 0.71 -11.80
N GLY A 151 -15.08 1.79 -12.57
CA GLY A 151 -16.14 2.79 -12.43
C GLY A 151 -16.25 3.73 -13.62
N PHE A 152 -17.29 4.56 -13.61
CA PHE A 152 -17.71 5.36 -14.78
C PHE A 152 -17.19 6.80 -14.75
N ALA A 153 -16.96 7.35 -13.56
CA ALA A 153 -16.49 8.72 -13.35
C ALA A 153 -15.41 8.72 -12.26
N LEU A 154 -14.28 8.09 -12.58
CA LEU A 154 -13.14 7.96 -11.66
C LEU A 154 -12.18 9.14 -11.83
N LEU A 155 -11.82 9.78 -10.72
CA LEU A 155 -10.76 10.79 -10.68
C LEU A 155 -9.56 10.22 -9.93
N GLU A 156 -8.37 10.37 -10.51
CA GLU A 156 -7.12 9.76 -10.03
C GLU A 156 -6.71 10.23 -8.63
N ASN A 157 -6.98 11.49 -8.29
CA ASN A 157 -6.68 12.10 -7.00
C ASN A 157 -7.50 11.54 -5.83
N HIS A 158 -8.50 10.70 -6.09
CA HIS A 158 -9.28 10.00 -5.06
C HIS A 158 -8.78 8.58 -4.80
N PHE A 159 -7.72 8.15 -5.48
CA PHE A 159 -7.13 6.83 -5.29
C PHE A 159 -5.88 6.91 -4.43
N SER A 160 -5.79 6.05 -3.42
CA SER A 160 -4.57 5.84 -2.64
C SER A 160 -4.31 4.37 -2.39
N VAL A 161 -3.06 4.06 -2.06
CA VAL A 161 -2.67 2.76 -1.49
C VAL A 161 -2.47 2.97 -0.01
N CYS A 162 -2.97 2.04 0.80
CA CYS A 162 -2.79 2.11 2.25
C CYS A 162 -2.58 0.70 2.84
N ILE A 163 -2.26 0.67 4.13
CA ILE A 163 -2.32 -0.55 4.92
C ILE A 163 -3.68 -0.60 5.62
N GLU A 164 -4.45 -1.64 5.34
CA GLU A 164 -5.60 -1.99 6.17
C GLU A 164 -5.10 -2.75 7.39
N CYS A 165 -5.49 -2.28 8.57
CA CYS A 165 -5.11 -2.87 9.84
C CYS A 165 -6.37 -3.25 10.63
N LYS A 166 -6.35 -4.44 11.23
CA LYS A 166 -7.47 -4.95 12.02
C LYS A 166 -6.99 -5.74 13.24
N THR A 167 -7.58 -5.50 14.40
CA THR A 167 -7.28 -6.26 15.62
C THR A 167 -8.54 -6.47 16.46
N GLU A 168 -8.54 -7.53 17.28
CA GLU A 168 -9.63 -7.90 18.20
C GLU A 168 -9.07 -8.17 19.60
N TYR A 169 -9.61 -7.48 20.62
CA TYR A 169 -9.14 -7.58 22.02
C TYR A 169 -10.29 -7.67 23.02
#